data_AF-A0A0E4BLS7-F1
#
_entry.id   AF-A0A0E4BLS7-F1
#
_cell.length_a   1.000
_cell.length_b   1.000
_cell.length_c   1.000
_cell.angle_alpha   90.00
_cell.angle_beta   90.00
_cell.angle_gamma   90.00
#
_symmetry.space_group_name_H-M   'P 1'
#
loop_
_entity.id
_entity.type
_entity.pdbx_description
1 polymer ?
#
loop_
_entity_poly.entity_id
_entity_poly.type
_entity_poly.pdbx_seq_one_letter_code
_entity_poly.pdbx_strand_id
1 'polypeptide(L)'
;MTVYLGIVPAEIVKGLPSGSTTERPMHGRTPKGPHEYHVVAAVFDAASGARISDAVVTAEVSGLGLSGAKKKLEPMQISGTTTYGGFFDLPGFDLYTVKLTVERTGASPAALQFKYDHRR
;
A
#
# COMPACT_ATOMS: atom_id res chain seq x y z
N MET A 1 10.65 -13.74 2.95
CA MET A 1 9.81 -12.83 2.13
C MET A 1 10.42 -11.44 2.16
N THR A 2 10.35 -10.71 1.06
CA THR A 2 10.78 -9.31 0.98
C THR A 2 9.59 -8.46 0.56
N VAL A 3 9.42 -7.30 1.20
CA VAL A 3 8.35 -6.35 0.87
C VAL A 3 8.94 -4.98 0.63
N TYR A 4 8.55 -4.36 -0.48
CA TYR A 4 8.87 -2.97 -0.79
C TYR A 4 7.61 -2.14 -0.59
N LEU A 5 7.68 -1.19 0.34
CA LEU A 5 6.60 -0.25 0.65
C LEU A 5 6.84 1.06 -0.11
N GLY A 6 5.80 1.55 -0.78
CA GLY A 6 5.72 2.90 -1.32
C GLY A 6 4.55 3.65 -0.72
N ILE A 7 4.72 4.94 -0.46
CA ILE A 7 3.67 5.84 -0.01
C ILE A 7 3.79 7.10 -0.85
N VAL A 8 2.73 7.43 -1.60
CA VAL A 8 2.74 8.57 -2.52
C VAL A 8 1.44 9.37 -2.40
N PRO A 9 1.46 10.71 -2.56
CA PRO A 9 0.23 11.49 -2.60
C PRO A 9 -0.72 10.96 -3.68
N ALA A 10 -2.00 10.82 -3.34
CA ALA A 10 -2.98 10.29 -4.28
C ALA A 10 -3.23 11.24 -5.48
N GLU A 11 -2.83 12.50 -5.41
CA GLU A 11 -2.90 13.44 -6.55
C GLU A 11 -1.94 13.09 -7.68
N ILE A 12 -0.77 12.51 -7.39
CA ILE A 12 0.17 12.04 -8.41
C ILE A 12 -0.50 10.96 -9.28
N VAL A 13 -1.37 10.16 -8.67
CA VAL A 13 -2.14 9.11 -9.32
C VAL A 13 -3.25 9.68 -10.21
N LYS A 14 -3.74 10.91 -9.94
CA LYS A 14 -4.75 11.61 -10.77
C LYS A 14 -4.18 12.17 -12.09
N GLY A 15 -2.87 12.40 -12.18
CA GLY A 15 -2.22 12.96 -13.39
C GLY A 15 -1.97 11.96 -14.52
N LEU A 16 -2.20 10.67 -14.27
CA LEU A 16 -1.88 9.61 -15.22
C LEU A 16 -2.96 9.50 -16.32
N PRO A 17 -2.56 9.35 -17.60
CA PRO A 17 -3.47 9.36 -18.74
C PRO A 17 -4.52 8.25 -18.66
N SER A 18 -5.77 8.59 -18.97
CA SER A 18 -6.97 7.75 -18.82
C SER A 18 -6.97 6.43 -19.59
N GLY A 19 -6.03 6.22 -20.52
CA GLY A 19 -5.85 4.98 -21.30
C GLY A 19 -4.79 4.03 -20.74
N SER A 20 -4.09 4.43 -19.67
CA SER A 20 -3.28 3.51 -18.88
C SER A 20 -4.19 2.82 -17.87
N THR A 21 -4.04 1.52 -17.62
CA THR A 21 -4.78 0.71 -16.63
C THR A 21 -4.47 1.13 -15.19
N THR A 22 -4.41 2.44 -14.97
CA THR A 22 -3.64 3.10 -13.94
C THR A 22 -4.61 3.62 -12.92
N GLU A 23 -4.74 2.85 -11.84
CA GLU A 23 -5.13 3.20 -10.47
C GLU A 23 -6.45 3.97 -10.24
N ARG A 24 -6.78 4.96 -11.06
CA ARG A 24 -7.99 5.80 -11.03
C ARG A 24 -9.30 5.00 -11.11
N PRO A 25 -9.39 3.81 -11.76
CA PRO A 25 -10.53 2.91 -11.61
C PRO A 25 -10.33 1.82 -10.53
N MET A 26 -9.11 1.58 -10.05
CA MET A 26 -8.74 0.30 -9.41
C MET A 26 -9.24 0.15 -7.97
N HIS A 27 -9.37 1.25 -7.21
CA HIS A 27 -9.93 1.23 -5.85
C HIS A 27 -11.39 1.67 -5.76
N GLY A 28 -12.06 1.89 -6.90
CA GLY A 28 -13.47 2.29 -6.94
C GLY A 28 -13.78 3.66 -6.32
N ARG A 29 -12.76 4.49 -6.02
CA ARG A 29 -12.94 5.85 -5.48
C ARG A 29 -11.90 6.81 -6.02
N THR A 30 -12.38 8.02 -6.35
CA THR A 30 -11.52 9.17 -6.64
C THR A 30 -10.94 9.73 -5.34
N PRO A 31 -9.65 10.07 -5.29
CA PRO A 31 -9.09 10.60 -4.06
C PRO A 31 -9.69 11.97 -3.68
N LYS A 32 -10.01 12.18 -2.40
CA LYS A 32 -10.87 13.26 -1.88
C LYS A 32 -10.15 14.43 -1.21
N GLY A 33 -8.82 14.44 -1.11
CA GLY A 33 -8.12 15.58 -0.53
C GLY A 33 -6.59 15.48 -0.49
N PRO A 34 -5.91 16.52 0.02
CA PRO A 34 -4.44 16.61 0.08
C PRO A 34 -3.79 15.66 1.10
N HIS A 35 -4.61 15.01 1.93
CA HIS A 35 -4.19 14.08 2.97
C HIS A 35 -4.38 12.61 2.57
N GLU A 36 -4.87 12.34 1.36
CA GLU A 36 -5.04 10.97 0.90
C GLU A 36 -3.78 10.48 0.18
N TYR A 37 -3.22 9.38 0.66
CA TYR A 37 -2.02 8.75 0.16
C TYR A 37 -2.32 7.36 -0.38
N HIS A 38 -1.68 7.02 -1.49
CA HIS A 38 -1.66 5.68 -2.01
C HIS A 38 -0.53 4.90 -1.33
N VAL A 39 -0.91 3.92 -0.50
CA VAL A 39 0.01 2.95 0.10
C VAL A 39 0.10 1.76 -0.82
N VAL A 40 1.31 1.44 -1.29
CA VAL A 40 1.57 0.34 -2.22
C VAL A 40 2.58 -0.63 -1.63
N ALA A 41 2.35 -1.93 -1.81
CA ALA A 41 3.21 -2.99 -1.30
C ALA A 41 3.51 -4.01 -2.41
N ALA A 42 4.79 -4.13 -2.76
CA ALA A 42 5.30 -5.13 -3.68
C ALA A 42 5.89 -6.29 -2.86
N VAL A 43 5.30 -7.49 -3.00
CA VAL A 43 5.68 -8.67 -2.21
C VAL A 43 6.49 -9.64 -3.07
N PHE A 44 7.57 -10.17 -2.50
CA PHE A 44 8.48 -11.10 -3.16
C PHE A 44 8.83 -12.29 -2.27
N ASP A 45 8.98 -13.45 -2.91
CA ASP A 45 9.62 -14.59 -2.28
C ASP A 45 11.10 -14.28 -2.07
N ALA A 46 11.62 -14.52 -0.87
CA ALA A 46 13.00 -14.10 -0.54
C ALA A 46 14.06 -15.05 -1.09
N ALA A 47 13.72 -16.32 -1.36
CA ALA A 47 14.69 -17.29 -1.86
C ALA A 47 14.84 -17.16 -3.39
N SER A 48 13.72 -17.06 -4.09
CA SER A 48 13.68 -17.00 -5.56
C SER A 48 13.69 -15.59 -6.12
N GLY A 49 13.33 -14.57 -5.33
CA GLY A 49 13.10 -13.21 -5.82
C GLY A 49 11.83 -13.08 -6.67
N ALA A 50 11.00 -14.12 -6.77
CA ALA A 50 9.78 -14.10 -7.57
C ALA A 50 8.72 -13.18 -6.97
N ARG A 51 7.93 -12.52 -7.84
CA ARG A 51 6.75 -11.75 -7.40
C ARG A 51 5.73 -12.68 -6.77
N ILE A 52 5.20 -12.27 -5.62
CA ILE A 52 4.06 -12.93 -4.99
C ILE A 52 2.79 -12.18 -5.39
N SER A 53 1.95 -12.81 -6.20
CA SER A 53 0.70 -12.22 -6.73
C SER A 53 -0.57 -12.78 -6.08
N ASP A 54 -0.45 -13.81 -5.25
CA ASP A 54 -1.55 -14.55 -4.63
C ASP A 54 -1.67 -14.32 -3.11
N ALA A 55 -1.00 -13.30 -2.57
CA ALA A 55 -1.10 -12.94 -1.16
C ALA A 55 -2.36 -12.13 -0.84
N VAL A 56 -2.82 -12.28 0.41
CA VAL A 56 -3.69 -11.30 1.06
C VAL A 56 -2.81 -10.35 1.85
N VAL A 57 -2.81 -9.08 1.46
CA VAL A 57 -2.05 -8.03 2.14
C VAL A 57 -3.00 -7.11 2.88
N THR A 58 -2.77 -6.93 4.18
CA THR A 58 -3.50 -5.99 5.01
C THR A 58 -2.55 -4.93 5.53
N ALA A 59 -2.90 -3.66 5.35
CA ALA A 59 -2.15 -2.54 5.91
C ALA A 59 -2.92 -1.91 7.06
N GLU A 60 -2.20 -1.58 8.12
CA GLU A 60 -2.67 -0.75 9.23
C GLU A 60 -1.74 0.46 9.34
N VAL A 61 -2.32 1.66 9.20
CA VAL A 61 -1.59 2.93 9.25
C VAL A 61 -2.02 3.69 10.50
N SER A 62 -1.11 3.84 11.45
CA SER A 62 -1.36 4.51 12.73
C SER A 62 -0.45 5.71 12.95
N GLY A 63 -1.03 6.80 13.47
CA GLY A 63 -0.27 7.89 14.07
C GLY A 63 0.32 7.50 15.43
N LEU A 64 1.21 8.34 15.96
CA LEU A 64 1.84 8.11 17.26
C LEU A 64 0.78 7.98 18.38
N GLY A 65 0.77 6.84 19.09
CA GLY A 65 -0.13 6.59 20.22
C GLY A 65 -1.61 6.37 19.86
N LEU A 66 -1.96 6.26 18.58
CA LEU A 66 -3.33 6.07 18.10
C LEU A 66 -3.54 4.69 17.47
N SER A 67 -4.78 4.19 17.52
CA SER A 67 -5.19 3.03 16.71
C SER A 67 -5.27 3.44 15.24
N GLY A 68 -4.72 2.62 14.35
CA GLY A 68 -4.58 2.95 12.93
C GLY A 68 -5.79 2.55 12.08
N ALA A 69 -5.94 3.22 10.93
CA ALA A 69 -6.85 2.75 9.90
C ALA A 69 -6.31 1.44 9.32
N LYS A 70 -7.12 0.38 9.36
CA LYS A 70 -6.76 -0.95 8.85
C LYS A 70 -7.59 -1.31 7.63
N LYS A 71 -6.95 -1.70 6.54
CA LYS A 71 -7.61 -2.09 5.29
C LYS A 71 -6.88 -3.25 4.61
N LYS A 72 -7.64 -4.14 3.98
CA LYS A 72 -7.09 -5.06 2.98
C LYS A 72 -6.68 -4.24 1.76
N LEU A 73 -5.46 -4.45 1.28
CA LEU A 73 -4.97 -3.86 0.05
C LEU A 73 -5.47 -4.68 -1.14
N GLU A 74 -5.81 -4.00 -2.22
CA GLU A 74 -6.32 -4.61 -3.45
C GLU A 74 -5.18 -4.87 -4.43
N PRO A 75 -5.18 -6.02 -5.14
CA PRO A 75 -4.19 -6.28 -6.17
C PRO A 75 -4.38 -5.30 -7.35
N MET A 76 -3.27 -4.75 -7.82
CA MET A 76 -3.19 -3.82 -8.94
C MET A 76 -1.97 -4.14 -9.82
N GLN A 77 -1.92 -3.58 -11.03
CA GLN A 77 -0.84 -3.82 -11.98
C GLN A 77 0.02 -2.57 -12.17
N ILE A 78 1.29 -2.67 -11.79
CA ILE A 78 2.31 -1.65 -12.09
C ILE A 78 3.37 -2.29 -12.98
N SER A 79 3.55 -1.73 -14.17
CA SER A 79 4.49 -2.23 -15.20
C SER A 79 4.35 -3.73 -15.48
N GLY A 80 3.10 -4.22 -15.56
CA GLY A 80 2.80 -5.63 -15.83
C GLY A 80 3.03 -6.58 -14.65
N THR A 81 3.30 -6.06 -13.44
CA THR A 81 3.51 -6.88 -12.25
C THR A 81 2.52 -6.55 -11.12
N THR A 82 2.06 -7.59 -10.43
CA THR A 82 1.13 -7.44 -9.31
C THR A 82 1.79 -6.68 -8.17
N THR A 83 1.12 -5.63 -7.73
CA THR A 83 1.40 -4.88 -6.50
C THR A 83 0.09 -4.82 -5.71
N TYR A 84 0.12 -4.53 -4.42
CA TYR A 84 -1.08 -4.37 -3.60
C TYR A 84 -1.21 -2.91 -3.18
N GLY A 85 -2.35 -2.29 -3.41
CA GLY A 85 -2.59 -0.86 -3.19
C GLY A 85 -3.80 -0.58 -2.31
N GLY A 86 -3.81 0.61 -1.72
CA GLY A 86 -4.99 1.15 -1.06
C GLY A 86 -4.80 2.59 -0.62
N PHE A 87 -5.87 3.37 -0.64
CA PHE A 87 -5.86 4.76 -0.18
C PHE A 87 -6.05 4.87 1.34
N PHE A 88 -5.23 5.69 1.97
CA PHE A 88 -5.28 6.02 3.40
C PHE A 88 -5.29 7.53 3.58
N ASP A 89 -6.04 8.00 4.57
CA ASP A 89 -6.02 9.39 4.99
C ASP A 89 -4.95 9.57 6.07
N LEU A 90 -4.03 10.50 5.85
CA LEU A 90 -2.96 10.90 6.76
C LEU A 90 -3.20 12.38 7.12
N PRO A 91 -4.11 12.68 8.06
CA PRO A 91 -4.66 14.02 8.27
C PRO A 91 -3.68 15.03 8.89
N GLY A 92 -2.45 14.64 9.23
CA GLY A 92 -1.46 15.51 9.85
C GLY A 92 -0.04 15.21 9.40
N PHE A 93 0.79 16.25 9.40
CA PHE A 93 2.23 16.11 9.21
C PHE A 93 2.86 15.50 10.46
N ASP A 94 2.99 14.17 10.50
CA ASP A 94 3.46 13.41 11.67
C ASP A 94 4.23 12.13 11.30
N LEU A 95 4.70 11.40 12.30
CA LEU A 95 5.27 10.06 12.15
C LEU A 95 4.16 9.01 12.17
N TYR A 96 4.08 8.26 11.08
CA TYR A 96 3.18 7.13 10.94
C TYR A 96 3.91 5.82 11.08
N THR A 97 3.22 4.84 11.65
CA THR A 97 3.61 3.44 11.61
C THR A 97 2.74 2.73 10.58
N VAL A 98 3.37 2.07 9.62
CA VAL A 98 2.68 1.23 8.64
C VAL A 98 3.00 -0.22 8.96
N LYS A 99 2.00 -0.96 9.44
CA LYS A 99 2.10 -2.39 9.65
C LYS A 99 1.48 -3.11 8.47
N LEU A 100 2.26 -3.97 7.82
CA LEU A 100 1.78 -4.88 6.79
C LEU A 100 1.69 -6.29 7.36
N THR A 101 0.52 -6.91 7.21
CA THR A 101 0.35 -8.35 7.40
C THR A 101 0.17 -8.99 6.03
N VAL A 102 1.02 -9.95 5.72
CA VAL A 102 0.99 -10.71 4.47
C VAL A 102 0.67 -12.16 4.77
N GLU A 103 -0.41 -12.64 4.17
CA GLU A 103 -0.93 -13.99 4.33
C GLU A 103 -0.90 -14.72 2.99
N ARG A 104 -0.46 -15.98 3.00
CA ARG A 104 -0.42 -16.86 1.82
C ARG A 104 -0.86 -18.26 2.23
N THR A 105 -1.59 -18.93 1.34
CA THR A 105 -1.96 -20.33 1.55
C THR A 105 -0.70 -21.18 1.70
N GLY A 106 -0.61 -21.98 2.76
CA GLY A 106 0.52 -22.88 3.00
C GLY A 106 1.77 -22.23 3.61
N ALA A 107 1.71 -20.95 4.00
CA ALA A 107 2.79 -20.27 4.72
C ALA A 107 2.27 -19.59 6.00
N SER A 108 3.13 -19.47 7.01
CA SER A 108 2.81 -18.67 8.20
C SER A 108 2.67 -17.18 7.82
N PRO A 109 1.68 -16.45 8.38
CA PRO A 109 1.56 -15.01 8.16
C PRO A 109 2.83 -14.27 8.57
N ALA A 110 3.20 -13.27 7.78
CA ALA A 110 4.35 -12.41 8.07
C ALA A 110 3.86 -11.00 8.38
N ALA A 111 4.40 -10.41 9.45
CA ALA A 111 4.14 -9.03 9.84
C ALA A 111 5.41 -8.19 9.68
N LEU A 112 5.29 -7.05 8.98
CA LEU A 112 6.36 -6.08 8.82
C LEU A 112 5.88 -4.73 9.31
N GLN A 113 6.79 -3.96 9.89
CA GLN A 113 6.50 -2.62 10.39
C GLN A 113 7.48 -1.62 9.81
N PHE A 114 6.94 -0.54 9.26
CA PHE A 114 7.68 0.57 8.67
C PHE A 114 7.35 1.84 9.43
N LYS A 115 8.33 2.75 9.50
CA LYS A 115 8.13 4.12 9.96
C LYS A 115 8.11 5.03 8.73
N TYR A 116 7.10 5.89 8.66
CA TYR A 116 6.97 6.89 7.61
C TYR A 116 6.96 8.27 8.25
N ASP A 117 7.92 9.11 7.86
CA ASP A 117 8.00 10.49 8.29
C ASP A 117 7.20 11.36 7.33
N HIS A 118 5.96 11.68 7.70
CA HIS A 118 5.08 12.55 6.91
C HIS A 118 5.24 14.02 7.31
N ARG A 119 6.33 14.42 8.00
CA ARG A 119 6.54 15.82 8.38
C ARG A 119 7.28 16.65 7.32
N ARG A 120 7.73 16.00 6.25
CA ARG A 120 8.63 16.56 5.22
C ARG A 120 8.26 16.06 3.85
#